data_AF-A0A7J6R128-F1
#
_entry.id   AF-A0A7J6R128-F1
#
_cell.length_a   1.000
_cell.length_b   1.000
_cell.length_c   1.000
_cell.angle_alpha   90.00
_cell.angle_beta   90.00
_cell.angle_gamma   90.00
#
_symmetry.space_group_name_H-M   'P 1'
#
loop_
_entity.id
_entity.type
_entity.pdbx_description
1 polymer ?
#
loop_
_entity_poly.entity_id
_entity_poly.type
_entity_poly.pdbx_seq_one_letter_code
_entity_poly.pdbx_strand_id
1 'polypeptide(L)'
;DDNAAESDIDSAGDTDSESEGEDEALDEEGVKVKDFDVHGAVTDAKDTRTRTTSRNLRIREDTAKYLLNLDPNSAYYDPKSRSMREDPFAKGGIY
;
A
#
# COMPACT_ATOMS: atom_id res chain seq x y z
N ASP A 1 -38.17 14.76 -25.94
CA ASP A 1 -37.15 15.80 -26.11
C ASP A 1 -36.05 15.59 -25.10
N ASP A 2 -35.10 14.77 -25.54
CA ASP A 2 -33.81 14.55 -24.92
C ASP A 2 -33.03 15.86 -24.87
N ASN A 3 -32.37 16.17 -23.74
CA ASN A 3 -31.08 16.83 -23.85
C ASN A 3 -30.21 16.52 -22.63
N ALA A 4 -29.15 15.78 -22.92
CA ALA A 4 -28.03 15.47 -22.05
C ALA A 4 -27.22 16.73 -21.72
N ALA A 5 -26.62 16.74 -20.54
CA ALA A 5 -25.41 17.51 -20.29
C ALA A 5 -24.53 16.67 -19.36
N GLU A 6 -23.86 15.71 -19.98
CA GLU A 6 -22.70 15.01 -19.45
C GLU A 6 -21.62 16.06 -19.12
N SER A 7 -21.04 16.02 -17.93
CA SER A 7 -19.87 16.82 -17.58
C SER A 7 -18.61 15.96 -17.68
N ASP A 8 -17.98 15.98 -18.86
CA ASP A 8 -16.66 15.41 -19.11
C ASP A 8 -15.60 16.33 -18.47
N ILE A 9 -14.84 15.81 -17.51
CA ILE A 9 -13.66 16.49 -16.96
C ILE A 9 -12.41 15.68 -17.31
N ASP A 10 -12.01 15.79 -18.58
CA ASP A 10 -10.68 15.37 -19.02
C ASP A 10 -9.69 16.49 -18.67
N SER A 11 -8.83 16.25 -17.69
CA SER A 11 -7.66 17.09 -17.44
C SER A 11 -6.40 16.24 -17.45
N ALA A 12 -6.04 15.77 -18.63
CA ALA A 12 -4.69 15.32 -18.94
C ALA A 12 -3.82 16.56 -19.20
N GLY A 13 -3.05 16.96 -18.18
CA GLY A 13 -2.05 18.01 -18.26
C GLY A 13 -0.69 17.45 -17.88
N ASP A 14 -0.13 16.64 -18.78
CA ASP A 14 1.27 16.24 -18.75
C ASP A 14 2.11 17.48 -19.09
N THR A 15 2.85 17.99 -18.11
CA THR A 15 3.76 19.13 -18.31
C THR A 15 5.15 18.66 -17.97
N ASP A 16 5.78 18.03 -18.95
CA ASP A 16 7.21 17.72 -18.96
C ASP A 16 7.97 19.05 -19.09
N SER A 17 8.66 19.46 -18.02
CA SER A 17 9.50 20.66 -18.01
C SER A 17 10.92 20.24 -17.69
N GLU A 18 11.62 19.77 -18.72
CA GLU A 18 13.08 19.67 -18.75
C GLU A 18 13.69 21.08 -18.55
N SER A 19 14.53 21.25 -17.54
CA SER A 19 15.42 22.41 -17.42
C SER A 19 16.78 21.93 -16.94
N GLU A 20 17.76 22.06 -17.81
CA GLU A 20 19.14 21.64 -17.63
C GLU A 20 19.90 22.50 -16.61
N GLY A 21 20.79 21.84 -15.88
CA GLY A 21 22.19 22.25 -15.66
C GLY A 21 22.46 23.50 -14.83
N GLU A 22 22.99 23.29 -13.61
CA GLU A 22 24.06 24.12 -13.06
C GLU A 22 24.91 23.27 -12.10
N ASP A 23 26.08 22.84 -12.60
CA ASP A 23 27.19 22.28 -11.83
C ASP A 23 27.83 23.43 -11.03
N GLU A 24 27.55 23.50 -9.73
CA GLU A 24 28.32 24.33 -8.79
C GLU A 24 29.11 23.37 -7.89
N ALA A 25 30.36 23.14 -8.29
CA ALA A 25 31.37 22.40 -7.54
C ALA A 25 31.66 23.12 -6.21
N LEU A 26 31.19 22.56 -5.10
CA LEU A 26 31.59 22.99 -3.76
C LEU A 26 32.10 21.82 -2.93
N ASP A 27 33.43 21.82 -2.87
CA ASP A 27 34.23 21.71 -1.68
C ASP A 27 34.54 20.32 -1.11
N GLU A 28 35.84 20.20 -0.88
CA GLU A 28 36.63 19.04 -0.55
C GLU A 28 36.63 18.88 0.97
N GLU A 29 35.62 18.20 1.53
CA GLU A 29 35.71 17.78 2.93
C GLU A 29 35.24 16.33 3.13
N GLY A 30 36.18 15.49 3.55
CA GLY A 30 36.07 14.03 3.52
C GLY A 30 34.95 13.46 4.38
N VAL A 31 33.84 13.12 3.74
CA VAL A 31 32.90 12.13 4.28
C VAL A 31 33.37 10.75 3.84
N LYS A 32 33.85 9.96 4.82
CA LYS A 32 34.18 8.54 4.65
C LYS A 32 32.89 7.75 4.36
N VAL A 33 32.42 7.76 3.12
CA VAL A 33 31.35 6.87 2.60
C VAL A 33 31.93 5.53 2.12
N LYS A 34 32.80 4.89 2.92
CA LYS A 34 33.42 3.61 2.56
C LYS A 34 33.06 2.43 3.46
N ASP A 35 32.12 2.60 4.40
CA ASP A 35 31.76 1.54 5.35
C ASP A 35 30.25 1.19 5.38
N PHE A 36 29.43 1.70 4.46
CA PHE A 36 27.99 1.35 4.43
C PHE A 36 27.59 0.38 3.31
N ASP A 37 28.51 -0.01 2.43
CA ASP A 37 28.18 -0.77 1.22
C ASP A 37 29.08 -2.00 1.01
N VAL A 38 29.25 -2.82 2.06
CA VAL A 38 30.02 -4.08 1.94
C VAL A 38 29.27 -5.30 2.51
N HIS A 39 28.11 -5.15 3.15
CA HIS A 39 27.38 -6.29 3.76
C HIS A 39 25.93 -6.49 3.31
N GLY A 40 25.38 -5.63 2.43
CA GLY A 40 23.98 -5.77 2.01
C GLY A 40 23.76 -6.47 0.67
N ALA A 41 24.81 -6.56 -0.14
CA ALA A 41 24.68 -6.94 -1.53
C ALA A 41 25.05 -8.42 -1.76
N VAL A 42 24.01 -9.20 -2.06
CA VAL A 42 24.04 -10.37 -2.96
C VAL A 42 24.45 -11.73 -2.34
N THR A 43 23.63 -12.28 -1.45
CA THR A 43 23.50 -13.75 -1.32
C THR A 43 22.08 -14.32 -1.34
N ASP A 44 21.03 -13.51 -1.52
CA ASP A 44 19.63 -13.99 -1.43
C ASP A 44 18.88 -14.03 -2.76
N ALA A 45 19.50 -14.62 -3.79
CA ALA A 45 18.81 -14.89 -5.06
C ALA A 45 18.88 -16.36 -5.52
N LYS A 46 19.46 -17.25 -4.70
CA LYS A 46 19.55 -18.69 -5.03
C LYS A 46 18.40 -19.51 -4.45
N ASP A 47 17.77 -19.04 -3.37
CA ASP A 47 16.68 -19.75 -2.72
C ASP A 47 15.34 -19.09 -3.07
N THR A 48 14.45 -19.84 -3.72
CA THR A 48 13.13 -19.33 -4.15
C THR A 48 12.24 -18.92 -2.97
N ARG A 49 12.59 -19.35 -1.75
CA ARG A 49 11.88 -19.10 -0.49
C ARG A 49 12.22 -17.77 0.17
N THR A 50 13.45 -17.28 0.04
CA THR A 50 13.85 -15.96 0.56
C THR A 50 13.65 -14.85 -0.48
N ARG A 51 13.36 -15.22 -1.72
CA ARG A 51 13.04 -14.28 -2.80
C ARG A 51 11.74 -13.54 -2.48
N THR A 52 11.86 -12.27 -2.10
CA THR A 52 10.78 -11.28 -1.99
C THR A 52 10.18 -11.00 -3.37
N THR A 53 9.44 -11.96 -3.90
CA THR A 53 8.53 -11.71 -5.00
C THR A 53 7.30 -11.05 -4.42
N SER A 54 6.74 -10.04 -5.09
CA SER A 54 5.41 -9.49 -4.82
C SER A 54 4.35 -10.59 -4.95
N ARG A 55 4.17 -11.39 -3.90
CA ARG A 55 3.19 -12.47 -3.77
C ARG A 55 2.30 -12.16 -2.58
N ASN A 56 1.02 -12.53 -2.70
CA ASN A 56 -0.07 -12.38 -1.72
C ASN A 56 0.34 -11.71 -0.38
N LEU A 57 0.27 -10.38 -0.36
CA LEU A 57 0.71 -9.55 0.77
C LEU A 57 -0.18 -9.64 2.01
N ARG A 58 -1.29 -10.38 1.92
CA ARG A 58 -2.20 -10.57 3.04
C ARG A 58 -1.57 -11.50 4.08
N ILE A 59 -1.52 -11.03 5.31
CA ILE A 59 -1.22 -11.84 6.49
C ILE A 59 -2.34 -12.88 6.63
N ARG A 60 -1.99 -14.16 6.66
CA ARG A 60 -2.97 -15.26 6.62
C ARG A 60 -3.70 -15.39 7.95
N GLU A 61 -3.01 -15.04 9.03
CA GLU A 61 -3.44 -15.07 10.42
C GLU A 61 -4.48 -13.98 10.70
N ASP A 62 -4.48 -12.91 9.92
CA ASP A 62 -5.45 -11.81 10.03
C ASP A 62 -6.77 -12.19 9.34
N THR A 63 -7.70 -12.68 10.17
CA THR A 63 -9.08 -12.93 9.75
C THR A 63 -9.76 -11.60 9.42
N ALA A 64 -10.56 -11.60 8.35
CA ALA A 64 -11.28 -10.41 7.96
C ALA A 64 -12.46 -10.18 8.90
N LYS A 65 -12.80 -8.92 9.19
CA LYS A 65 -13.88 -8.58 10.15
C LYS A 65 -15.21 -9.25 9.81
N TYR A 66 -15.60 -9.28 8.52
CA TYR A 66 -16.85 -9.90 8.05
C TYR A 66 -16.86 -11.43 8.11
N LEU A 67 -15.75 -12.06 8.51
CA LEU A 67 -15.66 -13.50 8.74
C LEU A 67 -15.66 -13.86 10.23
N LEU A 68 -15.71 -12.87 11.13
CA LEU A 68 -15.75 -13.10 12.58
C LEU A 68 -17.06 -13.77 13.02
N ASN A 69 -18.18 -13.42 12.37
CA ASN A 69 -19.48 -14.03 12.57
C ASN A 69 -20.20 -14.16 11.21
N LEU A 70 -20.56 -15.39 10.83
CA LEU A 70 -21.20 -15.69 9.53
C LEU A 70 -22.73 -15.56 9.57
N ASP A 71 -23.33 -15.30 10.74
CA ASP A 71 -24.76 -14.99 10.83
C ASP A 71 -25.05 -13.70 10.04
N PRO A 72 -25.95 -13.72 9.04
CA PRO A 72 -26.30 -12.54 8.27
C PRO A 72 -26.90 -11.40 9.11
N ASN A 73 -27.43 -11.70 10.31
CA ASN A 73 -27.98 -10.71 11.25
C ASN A 73 -26.98 -10.26 12.34
N SER A 74 -25.70 -10.55 12.15
CA SER A 74 -24.60 -10.06 12.99
C SER A 74 -24.26 -8.59 12.68
N ALA A 75 -23.10 -8.11 13.14
CA ALA A 75 -22.68 -6.73 12.96
C ALA A 75 -22.45 -6.39 11.47
N TYR A 76 -22.89 -5.19 11.06
CA TYR A 76 -22.70 -4.71 9.69
C TYR A 76 -21.26 -4.28 9.43
N TYR A 77 -20.66 -4.83 8.37
CA TYR A 77 -19.35 -4.44 7.83
C TYR A 77 -19.52 -3.49 6.64
N ASP A 78 -18.95 -2.28 6.74
CA ASP A 78 -18.87 -1.35 5.61
C ASP A 78 -17.62 -1.66 4.76
N PRO A 79 -17.77 -2.15 3.51
CA PRO A 79 -16.63 -2.53 2.67
C PRO A 79 -15.81 -1.32 2.18
N LYS A 80 -16.36 -0.10 2.22
CA LYS A 80 -15.67 1.11 1.74
C LYS A 80 -14.67 1.62 2.78
N SER A 81 -15.14 1.78 4.03
CA SER A 81 -14.31 2.25 5.15
C SER A 81 -13.59 1.12 5.88
N ARG A 82 -13.96 -0.14 5.63
CA ARG A 82 -13.46 -1.34 6.32
C ARG A 82 -13.72 -1.35 7.83
N SER A 83 -14.79 -0.69 8.27
CA SER A 83 -15.22 -0.62 9.68
C SER A 83 -16.42 -1.52 9.96
N MET A 84 -16.45 -2.10 11.17
CA MET A 84 -17.67 -2.65 11.76
C MET A 84 -18.36 -1.53 12.56
N ARG A 85 -19.70 -1.52 12.59
CA ARG A 85 -20.45 -0.57 13.42
C ARG A 85 -20.64 -1.05 14.85
N GLU A 86 -20.96 -2.34 14.98
CA GLU A 86 -21.28 -3.00 16.26
C GLU A 86 -20.29 -4.14 16.52
N ASP A 87 -20.29 -4.67 17.74
CA ASP A 87 -19.53 -5.87 18.08
C ASP A 87 -20.17 -7.13 17.46
N PRO A 88 -19.46 -7.89 16.59
CA PRO A 88 -19.98 -9.11 15.98
C PRO A 88 -20.34 -10.22 16.99
N PHE A 89 -19.90 -10.14 18.25
CA PHE A 89 -20.17 -11.13 19.30
C PHE A 89 -21.24 -10.71 20.32
N ALA A 90 -21.85 -9.52 20.16
CA ALA A 90 -22.79 -8.97 21.13
C ALA A 90 -24.00 -9.87 21.46
N LYS A 91 -24.46 -10.71 20.52
CA LYS A 91 -25.62 -11.61 20.70
C LYS A 91 -25.26 -13.01 21.22
N GLY A 92 -23.98 -13.35 21.28
CA GLY A 92 -23.48 -14.69 21.61
C GLY A 92 -22.42 -14.70 22.70
N GLY A 93 -22.28 -13.61 23.47
CA GLY A 93 -21.30 -13.49 24.54
C GLY A 93 -21.55 -14.50 25.65
N ILE A 94 -20.84 -15.63 25.59
CA ILE A 94 -20.58 -16.51 26.73
C ILE A 94 -19.22 -16.12 27.32
N TYR A 95 -19.03 -14.84 27.65
CA TYR A 95 -17.93 -14.31 28.46
C TYR A 95 -18.40 -13.03 29.15
#